data_AF-A0A560PT22-F1
#
_entry.id   AF-A0A560PT22-F1
#
_cell.length_a   1.000
_cell.length_b   1.000
_cell.length_c   1.000
_cell.angle_alpha   90.00
_cell.angle_beta   90.00
_cell.angle_gamma   90.00
#
_symmetry.space_group_name_H-M   'P 1'
#
loop_
_entity.id
_entity.type
_entity.pdbx_description
1 polymer ?
#
loop_
_entity_poly.entity_id
_entity_poly.type
_entity_poly.pdbx_seq_one_letter_code
_entity_poly.pdbx_strand_id
1 'polypeptide(L)'
;MKKSLIMLPALLAMAMAATVPVFAATASAKANEATCTSLEHQYDAAVASHSSAKNFKQAQMMRTDGGTACKAGNFADGAKKLNAALRDLGVKATK
;
A
#
# COMPACT_ATOMS: atom_id res chain seq x y z
N MET A 1 -43.27 54.29 -7.04
CA MET A 1 -41.87 54.24 -7.55
C MET A 1 -41.15 53.09 -6.86
N LYS A 2 -40.24 52.43 -7.59
CA LYS A 2 -39.18 51.49 -7.15
C LYS A 2 -39.55 50.00 -7.06
N LYS A 3 -39.23 49.36 -8.18
CA LYS A 3 -38.84 47.96 -8.40
C LYS A 3 -38.03 47.38 -7.23
N SER A 4 -38.27 46.12 -6.91
CA SER A 4 -37.23 45.10 -7.02
C SER A 4 -37.79 43.69 -6.83
N LEU A 5 -37.74 42.96 -7.94
CA LEU A 5 -37.81 41.51 -8.08
C LEU A 5 -36.49 40.93 -7.57
N ILE A 6 -36.50 40.09 -6.53
CA ILE A 6 -35.36 39.24 -6.18
C ILE A 6 -35.87 37.83 -5.86
N MET A 7 -35.65 36.94 -6.82
CA MET A 7 -35.66 35.50 -6.67
C MET A 7 -34.62 35.06 -5.63
N LEU A 8 -35.00 34.20 -4.70
CA LEU A 8 -34.05 33.35 -3.96
C LEU A 8 -34.15 31.92 -4.52
N PRO A 9 -33.06 31.32 -5.02
CA PRO A 9 -33.05 29.93 -5.43
C PRO A 9 -32.87 29.03 -4.20
N ALA A 10 -33.69 27.98 -4.13
CA ALA A 10 -33.51 26.87 -3.21
C ALA A 10 -32.24 26.09 -3.58
N LEU A 11 -31.17 26.31 -2.81
CA LEU A 11 -29.97 25.47 -2.85
C LEU A 11 -30.00 24.53 -1.63
N LEU A 12 -30.81 23.47 -1.72
CA LEU A 12 -30.57 22.25 -0.92
C LEU A 12 -29.54 21.40 -1.66
N ALA A 13 -28.26 21.77 -1.51
CA ALA A 13 -27.17 20.86 -1.83
C ALA A 13 -27.07 19.84 -0.68
N MET A 14 -27.73 18.69 -0.85
CA MET A 14 -27.48 17.51 -0.03
C MET A 14 -26.00 17.12 -0.19
N ALA A 15 -25.19 17.51 0.79
CA ALA A 15 -23.84 17.05 0.94
C ALA A 15 -23.88 15.54 1.23
N MET A 16 -23.67 14.73 0.19
CA MET A 16 -23.28 13.35 0.38
C MET A 16 -21.90 13.37 1.06
N ALA A 17 -21.91 13.17 2.38
CA ALA A 17 -20.71 12.86 3.14
C ALA A 17 -20.21 11.48 2.69
N ALA A 18 -19.53 11.44 1.56
CA ALA A 18 -18.66 10.33 1.23
C ALA A 18 -17.53 10.33 2.26
N THR A 19 -17.63 9.43 3.24
CA THR A 19 -16.51 9.04 4.09
C THR A 19 -15.49 8.32 3.21
N VAL A 20 -14.73 9.10 2.43
CA VAL A 20 -13.50 8.62 1.83
C VAL A 20 -12.54 8.33 2.99
N PRO A 21 -12.00 7.11 3.13
CA PRO A 21 -10.87 6.92 4.02
C PRO A 21 -9.76 7.84 3.52
N VAL A 22 -9.41 8.83 4.33
CA VAL A 22 -8.22 9.64 4.17
C VAL A 22 -7.04 8.69 4.34
N PHE A 23 -6.64 8.03 3.26
CA PHE A 23 -5.30 7.49 3.14
C PHE A 23 -4.40 8.71 3.05
N ALA A 24 -3.90 9.10 4.22
CA ALA A 24 -2.97 10.19 4.41
C ALA A 24 -1.86 10.10 3.35
N ALA A 25 -1.68 11.21 2.63
CA ALA A 25 -0.69 11.37 1.60
C ALA A 25 0.69 10.92 2.07
N THR A 26 1.31 10.13 1.23
CA THR A 26 2.62 9.51 1.37
C THR A 26 3.72 10.57 1.57
N ALA A 27 4.06 10.89 2.81
CA ALA A 27 5.48 10.95 3.15
C ALA A 27 6.04 9.56 2.86
N SER A 28 7.19 9.44 2.19
CA SER A 28 7.91 8.16 2.12
C SER A 28 8.21 7.75 3.56
N ALA A 29 7.29 7.02 4.18
CA ALA A 29 7.43 6.54 5.53
C ALA A 29 8.72 5.71 5.53
N LYS A 30 9.68 6.12 6.36
CA LYS A 30 10.90 5.37 6.55
C LYS A 30 10.48 3.94 6.89
N ALA A 31 10.95 2.98 6.09
CA ALA A 31 10.61 1.58 6.32
C ALA A 31 10.85 1.24 7.79
N ASN A 32 9.85 0.65 8.41
CA ASN A 32 9.81 0.28 9.81
C ASN A 32 9.38 -1.17 9.95
N GLU A 33 9.32 -1.68 11.18
CA GLU A 33 8.90 -3.05 11.45
C GLU A 33 7.53 -3.37 10.86
N ALA A 34 6.55 -2.48 11.00
CA ALA A 34 5.21 -2.66 10.42
C ALA A 34 5.24 -2.81 8.89
N THR A 35 6.14 -2.08 8.22
CA THR A 35 6.35 -2.20 6.77
C THR A 35 6.86 -3.59 6.41
N CYS A 36 7.85 -4.08 7.16
CA CYS A 36 8.38 -5.44 6.98
C CYS A 36 7.30 -6.50 7.18
N THR A 37 6.58 -6.45 8.29
CA THR A 37 5.49 -7.39 8.61
C THR A 37 4.44 -7.40 7.50
N SER A 38 4.01 -6.22 7.03
CA SER A 38 3.05 -6.11 5.92
C SER A 38 3.56 -6.76 4.63
N LEU A 39 4.82 -6.51 4.26
CA LEU A 39 5.42 -7.08 3.04
C LEU A 39 5.63 -8.60 3.15
N GLU A 40 5.98 -9.11 4.33
CA GLU A 40 6.06 -10.55 4.59
C GLU A 40 4.68 -11.22 4.44
N HIS A 41 3.63 -10.63 5.02
CA HIS A 41 2.26 -11.12 4.84
C HIS A 41 1.81 -11.10 3.38
N GLN A 42 2.13 -10.04 2.64
CA GLN A 42 1.83 -9.96 1.21
C GLN A 42 2.57 -11.07 0.44
N TYR A 43 3.82 -11.35 0.79
CA TYR A 43 4.58 -12.43 0.16
C TYR A 43 3.95 -13.80 0.47
N ASP A 44 3.62 -14.07 1.73
CA ASP A 44 3.04 -15.34 2.16
C ASP A 44 1.64 -15.56 1.56
N ALA A 45 0.88 -14.48 1.29
CA ALA A 45 -0.36 -14.58 0.53
C ALA A 45 -0.11 -14.85 -0.97
N ALA A 46 0.86 -14.16 -1.57
CA ALA A 46 1.18 -14.30 -2.98
C ALA A 46 1.77 -15.68 -3.32
N VAL A 47 2.60 -16.25 -2.44
CA VAL A 47 3.32 -17.50 -2.67
C VAL A 47 2.37 -18.67 -2.94
N ALA A 48 1.16 -18.64 -2.38
CA ALA A 48 0.13 -19.67 -2.54
C ALA A 48 -0.39 -19.74 -3.99
N SER A 49 -0.48 -18.60 -4.68
CA SER A 49 -1.01 -18.51 -6.05
C SER A 49 0.08 -18.31 -7.12
N HIS A 50 1.31 -17.99 -6.72
CA HIS A 50 2.42 -17.67 -7.61
C HIS A 50 3.59 -18.66 -7.51
N SER A 51 3.34 -19.88 -7.00
CA SER A 51 4.37 -20.92 -6.83
C SER A 51 5.04 -21.37 -8.13
N SER A 52 4.37 -21.16 -9.27
CA SER A 52 4.89 -21.45 -10.61
C SER A 52 5.59 -20.25 -11.27
N ALA A 53 5.80 -19.14 -10.55
CA ALA A 53 6.52 -18.00 -11.08
C ALA A 53 7.94 -18.41 -11.50
N LYS A 54 8.39 -17.92 -12.67
CA LYS A 54 9.73 -18.23 -13.22
C LYS A 54 10.85 -17.96 -12.20
N ASN A 55 10.69 -16.92 -11.39
CA ASN A 55 11.67 -16.50 -10.39
C ASN A 55 11.28 -16.94 -8.96
N PHE A 56 10.43 -17.95 -8.78
CA PHE A 56 9.94 -18.37 -7.47
C PHE A 56 11.06 -18.65 -6.45
N LYS A 57 12.13 -19.35 -6.86
CA LYS A 57 13.29 -19.60 -5.99
C LYS A 57 14.01 -18.31 -5.59
N GLN A 58 14.18 -17.37 -6.52
CA GLN A 58 14.74 -16.05 -6.25
C GLN A 58 13.86 -15.30 -5.25
N ALA A 59 12.54 -15.35 -5.44
CA ALA A 59 11.57 -14.73 -4.56
C ALA A 59 11.67 -15.28 -3.12
N GLN A 60 11.82 -16.60 -2.96
CA GLN A 60 11.97 -17.22 -1.64
C GLN A 60 13.27 -16.81 -0.92
N MET A 61 14.38 -16.72 -1.67
CA MET A 61 15.64 -16.22 -1.12
C MET A 61 15.49 -14.75 -0.68
N MET A 62 14.92 -13.90 -1.55
CA MET A 62 14.70 -12.49 -1.25
C MET A 62 13.74 -12.27 -0.07
N ARG A 63 12.73 -13.14 0.11
CA ARG A 63 11.92 -13.12 1.34
C ARG A 63 12.79 -13.39 2.55
N THR A 64 13.57 -14.47 2.51
CA THR A 64 14.37 -14.92 3.66
C THR A 64 15.40 -13.87 4.07
N ASP A 65 16.12 -13.33 3.09
CA ASP A 65 17.10 -12.27 3.32
C ASP A 65 16.41 -10.98 3.81
N GLY A 66 15.25 -10.65 3.23
CA GLY A 66 14.46 -9.49 3.63
C GLY A 66 13.96 -9.59 5.06
N GLY A 67 13.37 -10.72 5.45
CA GLY A 67 12.93 -10.99 6.82
C GLY A 67 14.09 -11.01 7.81
N THR A 68 15.26 -11.52 7.43
CA THR A 68 16.47 -11.46 8.25
C THR A 68 16.93 -10.03 8.47
N ALA A 69 16.98 -9.21 7.42
CA ALA A 69 17.33 -7.79 7.54
C ALA A 69 16.31 -7.01 8.38
N CYS A 70 15.01 -7.30 8.25
CA CYS A 70 13.97 -6.72 9.10
C CYS A 70 14.16 -7.08 10.57
N LYS A 71 14.45 -8.34 10.89
CA LYS A 71 14.75 -8.80 12.27
C LYS A 71 16.03 -8.18 12.84
N ALA A 72 17.00 -7.86 11.99
CA ALA A 72 18.22 -7.15 12.36
C ALA A 72 18.02 -5.64 12.55
N GLY A 73 16.79 -5.12 12.41
CA GLY A 73 16.50 -3.69 12.50
C GLY A 73 16.87 -2.88 11.24
N ASN A 74 17.36 -3.55 10.19
CA ASN A 74 17.65 -2.93 8.90
C ASN A 74 16.40 -2.92 8.00
N PHE A 75 15.37 -2.22 8.46
CA PHE A 75 14.04 -2.22 7.84
C PHE A 75 14.04 -1.72 6.39
N ALA A 76 14.92 -0.78 6.03
CA ALA A 76 15.01 -0.26 4.67
C ALA A 76 15.50 -1.31 3.67
N ASP A 77 16.57 -2.04 4.03
CA ASP A 77 17.09 -3.13 3.22
C ASP A 77 16.12 -4.33 3.21
N GLY A 78 15.55 -4.65 4.37
CA GLY A 78 14.54 -5.70 4.50
C GLY A 78 13.31 -5.46 3.62
N ALA A 79 12.72 -4.26 3.71
CA ALA A 79 11.58 -3.87 2.87
C ALA A 79 11.93 -3.87 1.38
N LYS A 80 13.15 -3.46 1.00
CA LYS A 80 13.62 -3.51 -0.39
C LYS A 80 13.68 -4.94 -0.92
N LYS A 81 14.22 -5.87 -0.13
CA LYS A 81 14.32 -7.30 -0.48
C LYS A 81 12.95 -7.97 -0.53
N LEU A 82 12.07 -7.70 0.42
CA LEU A 82 10.69 -8.21 0.40
C LEU A 82 9.88 -7.69 -0.79
N ASN A 83 10.06 -6.43 -1.17
CA ASN A 83 9.48 -5.89 -2.41
C ASN A 83 10.01 -6.59 -3.66
N ALA A 84 11.32 -6.88 -3.72
CA ALA A 84 11.89 -7.64 -4.82
C ALA A 84 11.31 -9.06 -4.88
N ALA A 85 11.13 -9.71 -3.73
CA ALA A 85 10.50 -11.02 -3.63
C ALA A 85 9.08 -11.03 -4.23
N LEU A 86 8.25 -10.04 -3.87
CA LEU A 86 6.91 -9.88 -4.44
C LEU A 86 6.96 -9.68 -5.96
N ARG A 87 7.88 -8.85 -6.46
CA ARG A 87 8.06 -8.62 -7.90
C ARG A 87 8.50 -9.87 -8.65
N ASP A 88 9.34 -10.70 -8.05
CA ASP A 88 9.78 -11.99 -8.62
C ASP A 88 8.64 -13.02 -8.68
N LEU A 89 7.65 -12.91 -7.79
CA LEU A 89 6.37 -13.63 -7.91
C LEU A 89 5.45 -13.04 -8.98
N GLY A 90 5.78 -11.87 -9.54
CA GLY A 90 4.92 -11.14 -10.48
C GLY A 90 3.83 -10.30 -9.79
N VAL A 91 3.93 -10.11 -8.47
CA VAL A 91 3.00 -9.33 -7.67
C VAL A 91 3.59 -7.95 -7.39
N LYS A 92 2.77 -6.91 -7.55
CA LYS A 92 3.16 -5.56 -7.11
C LYS A 92 2.80 -5.42 -5.64
N ALA A 93 3.77 -5.04 -4.81
CA ALA A 93 3.48 -4.72 -3.42
C ALA A 93 2.50 -3.56 -3.34
N THR A 94 1.41 -3.75 -2.61
CA THR A 94 0.45 -2.69 -2.28
C THR A 94 1.04 -1.84 -1.15
N LYS A 95 1.11 -0.54 -1.42
CA LYS A 95 1.70 0.49 -0.55
C LYS A 95 0.76 0.87 0.58
#